data_AF-X0BWX2-F1
#
_entry.id   AF-X0BWX2-F1
#
_cell.length_a   1.000
_cell.length_b   1.000
_cell.length_c   1.000
_cell.angle_alpha   90.00
_cell.angle_beta   90.00
_cell.angle_gamma   90.00
#
_symmetry.space_group_name_H-M   'P 1'
#
loop_
_entity.id
_entity.type
_entity.pdbx_description
1 polymer ?
#
loop_
_entity_poly.entity_id
_entity_poly.type
_entity_poly.pdbx_seq_one_letter_code
_entity_poly.pdbx_strand_id
1 'polypeptide(L)'
;MDPGRKAMIAGRRSPTRRDVTSPRHDPTNRITKSTKPSGSKINPKYLTQDEQSRQFVADEDKFVLKQSKKKADIRIREGRAKPIDYLAFNLRYIDTDRDIFDDDDADIEIDVPAPGDVVASLDAEQIAELESDIASYHVLETNATNREYWRALQTICKDRKAKLDPHGHERRVVSSVSDDIDKILAPKTHDQLEALEKQIKAKLQSNEDIDTDYWEQLLRSLRVWKARAKLNQVYEAIQETRLNQLKERDPTKVKASGQPTSAPKVAFGSQPVPSASEEKVSPAPVSSSRHVGTSAPPGTERFSQVDNVDFSQATKALYDREVARGVDENEEIFTSEEAVTTSKPQWADKYRPRKPRYFNRVQMGYDWNKYNQTHYDHDNPPPKVVQGYKFNIFYPELIDKTKAPTFKIIREHGRRRGESFAAAGEEDTCLIRFMAGPPYEDIAFRIVDREWDYSAKKDRGFKSSFDKGILQLHFQFKKIYYRK
;
A
#
# COMPACT_ATOMS: atom_id res chain seq x y z
N MET A 1 20.36 -50.22 -37.22
CA MET A 1 21.02 -48.90 -37.31
C MET A 1 22.29 -48.92 -36.47
N ASP A 2 23.28 -48.18 -36.95
CA ASP A 2 24.74 -48.34 -36.89
C ASP A 2 25.42 -48.26 -35.49
N PRO A 3 26.49 -49.04 -35.19
CA PRO A 3 27.18 -49.11 -33.88
C PRO A 3 28.11 -47.92 -33.52
N GLY A 4 28.10 -46.82 -34.27
CA GLY A 4 29.06 -45.72 -34.13
C GLY A 4 28.82 -44.71 -33.00
N ARG A 5 27.82 -44.89 -32.12
CA ARG A 5 27.42 -43.84 -31.15
C ARG A 5 27.48 -44.20 -29.67
N LYS A 6 28.21 -45.27 -29.28
CA LYS A 6 28.28 -45.71 -27.87
C LYS A 6 29.69 -45.73 -27.23
N ALA A 7 30.70 -45.10 -27.83
CA ALA A 7 32.08 -45.17 -27.34
C ALA A 7 32.85 -43.83 -27.30
N MET A 8 32.21 -42.76 -26.82
CA MET A 8 32.86 -41.47 -26.52
C MET A 8 32.82 -41.14 -25.00
N ILE A 9 32.80 -42.18 -24.15
CA ILE A 9 32.95 -42.09 -22.69
C ILE A 9 33.94 -43.17 -22.26
N ALA A 10 35.24 -42.97 -22.53
CA ALA A 10 36.35 -43.61 -21.83
C ALA A 10 37.66 -42.91 -22.21
N GLY A 11 38.38 -42.41 -21.21
CA GLY A 11 39.40 -41.38 -21.38
C GLY A 11 40.71 -41.79 -22.07
N ARG A 12 41.47 -40.76 -22.45
CA ARG A 12 42.93 -40.82 -22.58
C ARG A 12 43.56 -39.59 -21.94
N ARG A 13 44.37 -39.85 -20.91
CA ARG A 13 45.29 -38.89 -20.28
C ARG A 13 46.31 -38.42 -21.31
N SER A 14 46.52 -37.11 -21.41
CA SER A 14 47.66 -36.51 -22.11
C SER A 14 48.72 -36.09 -21.09
N PRO A 15 50.03 -36.22 -21.38
CA PRO A 15 51.11 -36.12 -20.40
C PRO A 15 51.43 -34.67 -20.01
N THR A 16 51.85 -34.48 -18.76
CA THR A 16 52.21 -33.20 -18.17
C THR A 16 53.56 -32.71 -18.67
N ARG A 17 53.56 -31.60 -19.41
CA ARG A 17 54.75 -30.85 -19.81
C ARG A 17 55.28 -30.12 -18.55
N ARG A 18 56.38 -30.60 -17.97
CA ARG A 18 57.04 -29.95 -16.82
C ARG A 18 57.89 -28.78 -17.30
N ASP A 19 57.70 -27.64 -16.66
CA ASP A 19 58.46 -26.41 -16.87
C ASP A 19 59.77 -26.45 -16.05
N VAL A 20 60.91 -26.32 -16.72
CA VAL A 20 62.26 -26.63 -16.20
C VAL A 20 62.81 -25.53 -15.28
N THR A 21 62.06 -24.44 -15.05
CA THR A 21 62.46 -23.31 -14.20
C THR A 21 61.71 -23.24 -12.86
N SER A 22 61.00 -24.30 -12.46
CA SER A 22 60.26 -24.33 -11.19
C SER A 22 61.21 -24.59 -10.00
N PRO A 23 61.15 -23.81 -8.90
CA PRO A 23 61.98 -24.05 -7.71
C PRO A 23 61.77 -25.46 -7.11
N ARG A 24 62.88 -26.10 -6.73
CA ARG A 24 62.95 -27.50 -6.28
C ARG A 24 62.26 -27.67 -4.93
N HIS A 25 61.31 -28.61 -4.85
CA HIS A 25 60.54 -28.91 -3.64
C HIS A 25 61.40 -29.60 -2.57
N ASP A 26 61.64 -28.93 -1.44
CA ASP A 26 62.35 -29.46 -0.27
C ASP A 26 61.35 -30.13 0.71
N PRO A 27 61.50 -31.43 1.03
CA PRO A 27 60.57 -32.16 1.89
C PRO A 27 60.71 -31.89 3.39
N THR A 28 61.62 -31.01 3.83
CA THR A 28 61.92 -30.83 5.27
C THR A 28 61.13 -29.73 5.99
N ASN A 29 60.28 -28.96 5.31
CA ASN A 29 59.55 -27.84 5.94
C ASN A 29 58.03 -28.05 6.03
N ARG A 30 57.60 -29.21 6.57
CA ARG A 30 56.19 -29.54 6.79
C ARG A 30 55.74 -29.15 8.20
N ILE A 31 55.28 -27.90 8.38
CA ILE A 31 54.49 -27.52 9.55
C ILE A 31 53.05 -28.01 9.32
N THR A 32 52.65 -29.05 10.02
CA THR A 32 51.27 -29.56 10.03
C THR A 32 50.37 -28.60 10.82
N LYS A 33 49.48 -27.86 10.13
CA LYS A 33 48.36 -27.18 10.81
C LYS A 33 47.30 -28.21 11.20
N SER A 34 46.85 -28.13 12.45
CA SER A 34 45.87 -29.05 13.04
C SER A 34 44.50 -28.95 12.33
N THR A 35 43.88 -30.12 12.17
CA THR A 35 42.53 -30.27 11.63
C THR A 35 41.53 -29.77 12.67
N LYS A 36 40.93 -28.60 12.46
CA LYS A 36 39.71 -28.19 13.18
C LYS A 36 38.51 -28.99 12.67
N PRO A 37 37.54 -29.35 13.54
CA PRO A 37 36.37 -30.10 13.14
C PRO A 37 35.55 -29.31 12.11
N SER A 38 35.07 -30.02 11.09
CA SER A 38 34.27 -29.44 10.00
C SER A 38 32.96 -28.89 10.54
N GLY A 39 32.90 -27.59 10.76
CA GLY A 39 31.62 -26.88 10.75
C GLY A 39 30.96 -27.14 9.40
N SER A 40 29.74 -27.65 9.42
CA SER A 40 28.87 -27.82 8.26
C SER A 40 28.79 -26.48 7.53
N LYS A 41 29.54 -26.35 6.43
CA LYS A 41 29.40 -25.21 5.52
C LYS A 41 28.01 -25.33 4.90
N ILE A 42 27.06 -24.57 5.44
CA ILE A 42 25.82 -24.26 4.74
C ILE A 42 26.27 -23.45 3.53
N ASN A 43 26.42 -24.13 2.38
CA ASN A 43 26.64 -23.45 1.12
C ASN A 43 25.37 -22.62 0.87
N PRO A 44 25.43 -21.27 0.85
CA PRO A 44 24.30 -20.50 0.38
C PRO A 44 24.07 -20.96 -1.06
N LYS A 45 22.90 -21.55 -1.30
CA LYS A 45 22.48 -21.95 -2.64
C LYS A 45 22.30 -20.64 -3.40
N TYR A 46 23.34 -20.23 -4.14
CA TYR A 46 23.23 -19.09 -5.04
C TYR A 46 22.14 -19.43 -6.04
N LEU A 47 21.02 -18.72 -5.91
CA LEU A 47 19.87 -18.86 -6.75
C LEU A 47 20.32 -18.63 -8.20
N THR A 48 20.00 -19.56 -9.08
CA THR A 48 20.43 -19.47 -10.49
C THR A 48 19.89 -18.20 -11.13
N GLN A 49 20.55 -17.68 -12.17
CA GLN A 49 20.09 -16.48 -12.87
C GLN A 49 18.62 -16.61 -13.32
N ASP A 50 18.23 -17.82 -13.77
CA ASP A 50 16.85 -18.12 -14.15
C ASP A 50 15.88 -18.04 -12.96
N GLU A 51 16.24 -18.60 -11.81
CA GLU A 51 15.41 -18.53 -10.61
C GLU A 51 15.32 -17.08 -10.07
N GLN A 52 16.40 -16.29 -10.14
CA GLN A 52 16.36 -14.86 -9.78
C GLN A 52 15.43 -14.08 -10.71
N SER A 53 15.45 -14.38 -12.02
CA SER A 53 14.54 -13.74 -12.98
C SER A 53 13.08 -14.07 -12.69
N ARG A 54 12.77 -15.32 -12.29
CA ARG A 54 11.41 -15.73 -11.93
C ARG A 54 10.91 -15.06 -10.67
N GLN A 55 11.78 -14.90 -9.66
CA GLN A 55 11.44 -14.16 -8.45
C GLN A 55 11.15 -12.69 -8.76
N PHE A 56 11.97 -12.06 -9.61
CA PHE A 56 11.73 -10.68 -10.03
C PHE A 56 10.38 -10.51 -10.72
N VAL A 57 10.02 -11.41 -11.65
CA VAL A 57 8.72 -11.37 -12.33
C VAL A 57 7.57 -11.56 -11.32
N ALA A 58 7.69 -12.50 -10.39
CA ALA A 58 6.67 -12.72 -9.38
C ALA A 58 6.49 -11.50 -8.44
N ASP A 59 7.59 -10.84 -8.07
CA ASP A 59 7.56 -9.63 -7.26
C ASP A 59 6.95 -8.44 -8.05
N GLU A 60 7.24 -8.35 -9.35
CA GLU A 60 6.63 -7.38 -10.26
C GLU A 60 5.11 -7.60 -10.39
N ASP A 61 4.66 -8.84 -10.61
CA ASP A 61 3.25 -9.20 -10.70
C ASP A 61 2.50 -8.83 -9.40
N LYS A 62 3.10 -9.12 -8.24
CA LYS A 62 2.56 -8.73 -6.94
C LYS A 62 2.46 -7.21 -6.80
N PHE A 63 3.47 -6.48 -7.27
CA PHE A 63 3.45 -5.02 -7.27
C PHE A 63 2.35 -4.47 -8.18
N VAL A 64 2.19 -5.02 -9.39
CA VAL A 64 1.13 -4.62 -10.34
C VAL A 64 -0.26 -4.89 -9.75
N LEU A 65 -0.47 -6.03 -9.07
CA LEU A 65 -1.72 -6.32 -8.38
C LEU A 65 -2.00 -5.26 -7.29
N LYS A 66 -1.02 -4.96 -6.44
CA LYS A 66 -1.16 -3.97 -5.36
C LYS A 66 -1.48 -2.59 -5.92
N GLN A 67 -0.79 -2.16 -6.98
CA GLN A 67 -1.07 -0.89 -7.65
C GLN A 67 -2.48 -0.87 -8.27
N SER A 68 -2.92 -1.97 -8.88
CA SER A 68 -4.24 -2.07 -9.51
C SER A 68 -5.37 -2.00 -8.47
N LYS A 69 -5.24 -2.69 -7.33
CA LYS A 69 -6.17 -2.59 -6.19
C LYS A 69 -6.21 -1.15 -5.63
N LYS A 70 -5.05 -0.55 -5.34
CA LYS A 70 -4.96 0.83 -4.85
C LYS A 70 -5.58 1.86 -5.80
N LYS A 71 -5.39 1.67 -7.10
CA LYS A 71 -5.96 2.55 -8.12
C LYS A 71 -7.49 2.46 -8.16
N ALA A 72 -8.05 1.26 -8.00
CA ALA A 72 -9.49 1.06 -7.88
C ALA A 72 -10.04 1.81 -6.65
N ASP A 73 -9.38 1.68 -5.50
CA ASP A 73 -9.79 2.35 -4.26
C ASP A 73 -9.82 3.87 -4.41
N ILE A 74 -8.78 4.45 -5.02
CA ILE A 74 -8.70 5.90 -5.26
C ILE A 74 -9.85 6.36 -6.18
N ARG A 75 -10.13 5.63 -7.27
CA ARG A 75 -11.19 6.02 -8.22
C ARG A 75 -12.58 5.98 -7.62
N ILE A 76 -12.84 5.01 -6.73
CA ILE A 76 -14.08 4.93 -5.98
C ILE A 76 -14.24 6.13 -5.07
N ARG A 77 -13.18 6.47 -4.31
CA ARG A 77 -13.18 7.63 -3.42
C ARG A 77 -13.37 8.95 -4.18
N GLU A 78 -12.86 9.05 -5.40
CA GLU A 78 -12.99 10.22 -6.27
C GLU A 78 -14.30 10.28 -7.08
N GLY A 79 -15.18 9.28 -6.95
CA GLY A 79 -16.46 9.23 -7.69
C GLY A 79 -16.32 8.96 -9.20
N ARG A 80 -15.18 8.41 -9.64
CA ARG A 80 -14.87 8.07 -11.04
C ARG A 80 -14.58 6.58 -11.22
N ALA A 81 -15.29 5.75 -10.47
CA ALA A 81 -15.10 4.31 -10.48
C ALA A 81 -15.57 3.69 -11.80
N LYS A 82 -14.78 2.73 -12.30
CA LYS A 82 -15.19 1.77 -13.31
C LYS A 82 -15.89 0.56 -12.67
N PRO A 83 -16.64 -0.24 -13.44
CA PRO A 83 -17.26 -1.47 -12.94
C PRO A 83 -16.26 -2.43 -12.27
N ILE A 84 -15.07 -2.59 -12.85
CA ILE A 84 -13.99 -3.42 -12.27
C ILE A 84 -13.54 -2.88 -10.90
N ASP A 85 -13.53 -1.56 -10.72
CA ASP A 85 -13.04 -0.96 -9.48
C ASP A 85 -13.96 -1.37 -8.32
N TYR A 86 -15.29 -1.33 -8.50
CA TYR A 86 -16.26 -1.79 -7.50
C TYR A 86 -16.07 -3.28 -7.15
N LEU A 87 -15.83 -4.12 -8.16
CA LEU A 87 -15.60 -5.55 -7.95
C LEU A 87 -14.29 -5.84 -7.20
N ALA A 88 -13.23 -5.07 -7.47
CA ALA A 88 -11.95 -5.16 -6.76
C ALA A 88 -12.06 -4.63 -5.33
N PHE A 89 -12.78 -3.53 -5.12
CA PHE A 89 -13.00 -2.93 -3.80
C PHE A 89 -13.87 -3.80 -2.89
N ASN A 90 -14.74 -4.66 -3.44
CA ASN A 90 -15.45 -5.63 -2.62
C ASN A 90 -14.51 -6.63 -1.94
N LEU A 91 -13.43 -7.04 -2.61
CA LEU A 91 -12.46 -8.00 -2.06
C LEU A 91 -11.64 -7.45 -0.88
N ARG A 92 -11.60 -6.13 -0.68
CA ARG A 92 -10.87 -5.49 0.42
C ARG A 92 -11.16 -6.15 1.77
N TYR A 93 -12.41 -6.52 2.01
CA TYR A 93 -12.89 -7.01 3.31
C TYR A 93 -12.63 -8.50 3.55
N ILE A 94 -12.21 -9.23 2.51
CA ILE A 94 -11.87 -10.66 2.60
C ILE A 94 -10.36 -10.88 2.45
N ASP A 95 -9.66 -9.98 1.76
CA ASP A 95 -8.24 -10.12 1.48
C ASP A 95 -7.39 -10.02 2.75
N THR A 96 -6.85 -11.15 3.20
CA THR A 96 -6.03 -11.25 4.41
C THR A 96 -4.65 -10.62 4.25
N ASP A 97 -4.17 -10.49 3.01
CA ASP A 97 -2.84 -9.95 2.69
C ASP A 97 -2.89 -8.43 2.47
N ARG A 98 -4.01 -7.79 2.85
CA ARG A 98 -4.26 -6.38 2.68
C ARG A 98 -3.38 -5.53 3.58
N ASP A 99 -2.93 -4.42 3.00
CA ASP A 99 -2.21 -3.38 3.70
C ASP A 99 -3.21 -2.46 4.42
N ILE A 100 -3.38 -2.66 5.73
CA ILE A 100 -4.34 -1.93 6.58
C ILE A 100 -4.08 -0.41 6.55
N PHE A 101 -2.86 0.02 6.21
CA PHE A 101 -2.48 1.43 6.15
C PHE A 101 -3.02 2.18 4.92
N ASP A 102 -3.50 1.46 3.90
CA ASP A 102 -4.14 2.07 2.72
C ASP A 102 -5.66 2.29 2.92
N ASP A 103 -6.17 1.98 4.12
CA ASP A 103 -7.58 2.06 4.48
C ASP A 103 -7.93 3.47 4.98
N ASP A 104 -8.91 4.11 4.33
CA ASP A 104 -9.50 5.32 4.86
C ASP A 104 -10.73 4.95 5.70
N ASP A 105 -10.86 5.60 6.84
CA ASP A 105 -12.00 5.50 7.74
C ASP A 105 -13.34 5.81 7.05
N ALA A 106 -13.33 6.72 6.07
CA ALA A 106 -14.50 7.10 5.28
C ALA A 106 -14.93 6.02 4.27
N ASP A 107 -14.07 5.03 4.00
CA ASP A 107 -14.35 3.99 3.00
C ASP A 107 -15.48 3.05 3.45
N ILE A 108 -15.78 2.97 4.75
CA ILE A 108 -16.88 2.17 5.31
C ILE A 108 -18.25 2.75 4.92
N GLU A 109 -18.33 4.05 4.70
CA GLU A 109 -19.58 4.76 4.34
C GLU A 109 -19.90 4.70 2.84
N ILE A 110 -18.97 4.19 2.01
CA ILE A 110 -19.16 4.09 0.57
C ILE A 110 -20.11 2.93 0.26
N ASP A 111 -21.26 3.28 -0.32
CA ASP A 111 -22.21 2.30 -0.85
C ASP A 111 -21.61 1.59 -2.06
N VAL A 112 -21.43 0.27 -1.96
CA VAL A 112 -20.86 -0.54 -3.02
C VAL A 112 -21.89 -1.54 -3.50
N PRO A 113 -22.29 -1.48 -4.78
CA PRO A 113 -23.29 -2.38 -5.33
C PRO A 113 -22.87 -3.86 -5.23
N ALA A 114 -23.87 -4.75 -5.23
CA ALA A 114 -23.60 -6.17 -5.26
C ALA A 114 -22.88 -6.56 -6.56
N PRO A 115 -21.87 -7.45 -6.50
CA PRO A 115 -21.11 -7.86 -7.68
C PRO A 115 -21.98 -8.36 -8.85
N GLY A 116 -23.09 -9.03 -8.55
CA GLY A 116 -24.04 -9.49 -9.56
C GLY A 116 -24.79 -8.35 -10.26
N ASP A 117 -25.15 -7.30 -9.52
CA ASP A 117 -25.88 -6.14 -10.04
C ASP A 117 -24.97 -5.28 -10.93
N VAL A 118 -23.70 -5.14 -10.56
CA VAL A 118 -22.69 -4.47 -11.40
C VAL A 118 -22.65 -5.14 -12.77
N VAL A 119 -22.48 -6.47 -12.83
CA VAL A 119 -22.40 -7.21 -14.12
C VAL A 119 -23.73 -7.19 -14.88
N ALA A 120 -24.87 -7.20 -14.17
CA ALA A 120 -26.20 -7.15 -14.81
C ALA A 120 -26.45 -5.81 -15.52
N SER A 121 -25.94 -4.70 -14.96
CA SER A 121 -26.15 -3.34 -15.47
C SER A 121 -25.38 -2.99 -16.74
N LEU A 122 -24.37 -3.78 -17.13
CA LEU A 122 -23.45 -3.46 -18.22
C LEU A 122 -23.97 -3.88 -19.60
N ASP A 123 -23.52 -3.14 -20.62
CA ASP A 123 -23.73 -3.45 -22.03
C ASP A 123 -22.67 -4.44 -22.59
N ALA A 124 -22.84 -4.85 -23.85
CA ALA A 124 -21.99 -5.87 -24.47
C ALA A 124 -20.52 -5.44 -24.62
N GLU A 125 -20.25 -4.15 -24.85
CA GLU A 125 -18.89 -3.61 -25.00
C GLU A 125 -18.20 -3.51 -23.65
N GLN A 126 -18.91 -2.98 -22.65
CA GLN A 126 -18.44 -2.88 -21.27
C GLN A 126 -18.17 -4.24 -20.65
N ILE A 127 -18.96 -5.27 -20.98
CA ILE A 127 -18.70 -6.64 -20.53
C ILE A 127 -17.42 -7.20 -21.15
N ALA A 128 -17.10 -6.86 -22.40
CA ALA A 128 -15.86 -7.28 -23.03
C ALA A 128 -14.64 -6.60 -22.39
N GLU A 129 -14.71 -5.30 -22.09
CA GLU A 129 -13.68 -4.58 -21.31
C GLU A 129 -13.53 -5.21 -19.92
N LEU A 130 -14.64 -5.44 -19.22
CA LEU A 130 -14.65 -6.05 -17.90
C LEU A 130 -14.06 -7.48 -17.90
N GLU A 131 -14.35 -8.29 -18.92
CA GLU A 131 -13.79 -9.64 -19.06
C GLU A 131 -12.25 -9.60 -19.19
N SER A 132 -11.71 -8.64 -19.95
CA SER A 132 -10.27 -8.42 -20.08
C SER A 132 -9.65 -7.98 -18.76
N ASP A 133 -10.27 -7.01 -18.09
CA ASP A 133 -9.79 -6.49 -16.80
C ASP A 133 -9.79 -7.60 -15.73
N ILE A 134 -10.88 -8.37 -15.61
CA ILE A 134 -10.96 -9.51 -14.68
C ILE A 134 -9.89 -10.55 -14.99
N ALA A 135 -9.59 -10.80 -16.27
CA ALA A 135 -8.53 -11.75 -16.64
C ALA A 135 -7.16 -11.31 -16.13
N SER A 136 -6.84 -10.01 -16.17
CA SER A 136 -5.61 -9.47 -15.57
C SER A 136 -5.57 -9.71 -14.05
N TYR A 137 -6.65 -9.40 -13.32
CA TYR A 137 -6.71 -9.67 -11.88
C TYR A 137 -6.59 -11.15 -11.55
N HIS A 138 -7.27 -12.04 -12.28
CA HIS A 138 -7.23 -13.48 -12.05
C HIS A 138 -5.81 -14.07 -12.22
N VAL A 139 -5.03 -13.58 -13.19
CA VAL A 139 -3.64 -14.03 -13.42
C VAL A 139 -2.72 -13.55 -12.30
N LEU A 140 -2.88 -12.31 -11.86
CA LEU A 140 -2.02 -11.69 -10.85
C LEU A 140 -2.35 -12.15 -9.41
N GLU A 141 -3.58 -12.63 -9.17
CA GLU A 141 -4.05 -12.96 -7.83
C GLU A 141 -3.41 -14.24 -7.26
N THR A 142 -2.77 -14.12 -6.10
CA THR A 142 -2.11 -15.22 -5.39
C THR A 142 -3.06 -15.96 -4.44
N ASN A 143 -4.04 -15.27 -3.86
CA ASN A 143 -4.96 -15.84 -2.88
C ASN A 143 -6.01 -16.73 -3.55
N ALA A 144 -6.23 -17.93 -3.00
CA ALA A 144 -7.16 -18.91 -3.53
C ALA A 144 -8.62 -18.42 -3.52
N THR A 145 -9.06 -17.75 -2.44
CA THR A 145 -10.43 -17.25 -2.30
C THR A 145 -10.74 -16.14 -3.30
N ASN A 146 -9.82 -15.18 -3.44
CA ASN A 146 -9.93 -14.09 -4.40
C ASN A 146 -9.92 -14.62 -5.84
N ARG A 147 -9.10 -15.64 -6.14
CA ARG A 147 -9.07 -16.28 -7.45
C ARG A 147 -10.37 -16.99 -7.79
N GLU A 148 -10.98 -17.68 -6.81
CA GLU A 148 -12.31 -18.28 -6.97
C GLU A 148 -13.38 -17.22 -7.26
N TYR A 149 -13.33 -16.08 -6.58
CA TYR A 149 -14.22 -14.94 -6.84
C TYR A 149 -14.08 -14.41 -8.27
N TRP A 150 -12.84 -14.14 -8.72
CA TRP A 150 -12.60 -13.68 -10.09
C TRP A 150 -13.04 -14.71 -11.14
N ARG A 151 -12.83 -16.00 -10.87
CA ARG A 151 -13.30 -17.09 -11.76
C ARG A 151 -14.83 -17.17 -11.83
N ALA A 152 -15.52 -16.98 -10.71
CA ALA A 152 -16.98 -16.91 -10.68
C ALA A 152 -17.48 -15.73 -11.52
N LEU A 153 -16.86 -14.55 -11.36
CA LEU A 153 -17.18 -13.37 -12.18
C LEU A 153 -16.94 -13.58 -13.66
N GLN A 154 -15.83 -14.23 -14.06
CA GLN A 154 -15.59 -14.58 -15.48
C GLN A 154 -16.70 -15.46 -16.04
N THR A 155 -17.18 -16.43 -15.26
CA THR A 155 -18.26 -17.33 -15.69
C THR A 155 -19.57 -16.57 -15.91
N ILE A 156 -19.88 -15.62 -15.03
CA ILE A 156 -21.07 -14.77 -15.12
C ILE A 156 -20.96 -13.77 -16.29
N CYS A 157 -19.78 -13.19 -16.52
CA CYS A 157 -19.54 -12.29 -17.66
C CYS A 157 -19.73 -13.04 -18.99
N LYS A 158 -19.22 -14.27 -19.11
CA LYS A 158 -19.41 -15.12 -20.29
C LYS A 158 -20.89 -15.45 -20.55
N ASP A 159 -21.65 -15.80 -19.50
CA ASP A 159 -23.10 -16.01 -19.61
C ASP A 159 -23.83 -14.74 -20.07
N ARG A 160 -23.50 -13.59 -19.46
CA ARG A 160 -24.11 -12.30 -19.82
C ARG A 160 -23.80 -11.92 -21.27
N LYS A 161 -22.57 -12.12 -21.72
CA LYS A 161 -22.13 -11.90 -23.11
C LYS A 161 -22.89 -12.79 -24.08
N ALA A 162 -23.03 -14.09 -23.77
CA ALA A 162 -23.80 -15.03 -24.58
C ALA A 162 -25.30 -14.65 -24.67
N LYS A 163 -25.87 -14.09 -23.60
CA LYS A 163 -27.26 -13.58 -23.58
C LYS A 163 -27.45 -12.29 -24.38
N LEU A 164 -26.40 -11.48 -24.51
CA LEU A 164 -26.42 -10.22 -25.26
C LEU A 164 -26.11 -10.39 -26.75
N ASP A 165 -25.47 -11.50 -27.15
CA ASP A 165 -25.17 -11.80 -28.54
C ASP A 165 -26.46 -12.00 -29.38
N PRO A 166 -26.76 -11.13 -30.37
CA PRO A 166 -27.95 -11.23 -31.21
C PRO A 166 -27.91 -12.42 -32.19
N HIS A 167 -26.72 -12.92 -32.53
CA HIS A 167 -26.50 -13.95 -33.54
C HIS A 167 -26.25 -15.35 -32.93
N GLY A 168 -26.32 -15.48 -31.60
CA GLY A 168 -26.14 -16.75 -30.91
C GLY A 168 -27.22 -17.77 -31.29
N HIS A 169 -26.85 -18.77 -32.09
CA HIS A 169 -27.71 -19.89 -32.49
C HIS A 169 -28.31 -20.64 -31.29
N GLU A 170 -27.69 -20.54 -30.11
CA GLU A 170 -28.16 -21.10 -28.83
C GLU A 170 -29.42 -20.41 -28.29
N ARG A 171 -29.67 -19.13 -28.60
CA ARG A 171 -30.77 -18.37 -27.96
C ARG A 171 -32.17 -18.79 -28.43
N ARG A 172 -32.28 -19.34 -29.65
CA ARG A 172 -33.56 -19.53 -30.35
C ARG A 172 -34.23 -20.90 -30.08
N VAL A 173 -33.48 -21.91 -29.65
CA VAL A 173 -34.00 -23.27 -29.37
C VAL A 173 -34.25 -23.49 -27.86
N VAL A 174 -33.72 -22.59 -27.02
CA VAL A 174 -33.48 -22.89 -25.60
C VAL A 174 -34.36 -22.07 -24.63
N SER A 175 -35.02 -21.00 -25.10
CA SER A 175 -35.78 -20.11 -24.23
C SER A 175 -37.01 -20.74 -23.56
N SER A 176 -37.57 -21.81 -24.13
CA SER A 176 -38.76 -22.46 -23.56
C SER A 176 -38.46 -23.31 -22.34
N VAL A 177 -37.24 -23.85 -22.22
CA VAL A 177 -36.82 -24.73 -21.11
C VAL A 177 -35.89 -24.00 -20.14
N SER A 178 -35.24 -22.91 -20.56
CA SER A 178 -34.34 -22.12 -19.70
C SER A 178 -35.02 -21.56 -18.46
N ASP A 179 -36.27 -21.08 -18.59
CA ASP A 179 -36.99 -20.46 -17.47
C ASP A 179 -37.37 -21.49 -16.40
N ASP A 180 -37.70 -22.71 -16.82
CA ASP A 180 -38.01 -23.80 -15.90
C ASP A 180 -36.74 -24.34 -15.22
N ILE A 181 -35.63 -24.41 -15.96
CA ILE A 181 -34.31 -24.71 -15.39
C ILE A 181 -33.93 -23.65 -14.34
N ASP A 182 -34.14 -22.37 -14.63
CA ASP A 182 -33.82 -21.27 -13.70
C ASP A 182 -34.68 -21.33 -12.43
N LYS A 183 -35.99 -21.65 -12.53
CA LYS A 183 -36.86 -21.86 -11.35
C LYS A 183 -36.37 -23.01 -10.46
N ILE A 184 -35.82 -24.07 -11.06
CA ILE A 184 -35.33 -25.24 -10.34
C ILE A 184 -33.97 -24.96 -9.67
N LEU A 185 -33.11 -24.16 -10.31
CA LEU A 185 -31.75 -23.90 -9.84
C LEU A 185 -31.67 -22.71 -8.88
N ALA A 186 -32.55 -21.70 -9.02
CA ALA A 186 -32.51 -20.47 -8.23
C ALA A 186 -32.56 -20.65 -6.70
N PRO A 187 -33.42 -21.51 -6.12
CA PRO A 187 -33.53 -21.62 -4.66
C PRO A 187 -32.43 -22.52 -4.03
N LYS A 188 -31.54 -23.10 -4.84
CA LYS A 188 -30.60 -24.12 -4.37
C LYS A 188 -29.31 -23.50 -3.84
N THR A 189 -28.77 -24.08 -2.77
CA THR A 189 -27.49 -23.64 -2.19
C THR A 189 -26.29 -24.11 -3.01
N HIS A 190 -25.12 -23.52 -2.78
CA HIS A 190 -23.88 -23.90 -3.48
C HIS A 190 -23.59 -25.42 -3.38
N ASP A 191 -23.74 -25.99 -2.19
CA ASP A 191 -23.47 -27.42 -1.95
C ASP A 191 -24.48 -28.32 -2.68
N GLN A 192 -25.75 -27.90 -2.73
CA GLN A 192 -26.79 -28.60 -3.48
C GLN A 192 -26.53 -28.55 -4.99
N LEU A 193 -26.09 -27.40 -5.51
CA LEU A 193 -25.71 -27.24 -6.91
C LEU A 193 -24.49 -28.10 -7.25
N GLU A 194 -23.52 -28.24 -6.34
CA GLU A 194 -22.37 -29.12 -6.54
C GLU A 194 -22.74 -30.61 -6.52
N ALA A 195 -23.66 -31.02 -5.64
CA ALA A 195 -24.20 -32.38 -5.64
C ALA A 195 -24.92 -32.69 -6.96
N LEU A 196 -25.73 -31.74 -7.47
CA LEU A 196 -26.40 -31.86 -8.76
C LEU A 196 -25.41 -31.91 -9.93
N GLU A 197 -24.32 -31.13 -9.89
CA GLU A 197 -23.26 -31.18 -10.89
C GLU A 197 -22.66 -32.59 -11.01
N LYS A 198 -22.41 -33.24 -9.87
CA LYS A 198 -21.88 -34.61 -9.83
C LYS A 198 -22.88 -35.61 -10.41
N GLN A 199 -24.16 -35.48 -10.07
CA GLN A 199 -25.22 -36.35 -10.60
C GLN A 199 -25.42 -36.18 -12.12
N ILE A 200 -25.44 -34.94 -12.61
CA ILE A 200 -25.57 -34.62 -14.03
C ILE A 200 -24.37 -35.14 -14.82
N LYS A 201 -23.14 -34.95 -14.32
CA LYS A 201 -21.93 -35.50 -14.95
C LYS A 201 -21.95 -37.03 -15.00
N ALA A 202 -22.40 -37.69 -13.94
CA ALA A 202 -22.53 -39.13 -13.91
C ALA A 202 -23.58 -39.62 -14.94
N LYS A 203 -24.69 -38.89 -15.10
CA LYS A 203 -25.72 -39.17 -16.11
C LYS A 203 -25.25 -38.93 -17.55
N LEU A 204 -24.43 -37.92 -17.79
CA LEU A 204 -23.78 -37.70 -19.10
C LEU A 204 -22.72 -38.77 -19.42
N GLN A 205 -22.12 -39.39 -18.40
CA GLN A 205 -21.14 -40.47 -18.57
C GLN A 205 -21.79 -41.85 -18.71
N SER A 206 -23.02 -42.02 -18.22
CA SER A 206 -23.77 -43.24 -18.45
C SER A 206 -24.19 -43.32 -19.93
N ASN A 207 -23.99 -44.49 -20.54
CA ASN A 207 -24.41 -44.78 -21.91
C ASN A 207 -25.94 -44.99 -22.03
N GLU A 208 -26.71 -44.19 -21.28
CA GLU A 208 -28.17 -44.17 -21.30
C GLU A 208 -28.64 -43.30 -22.48
N ASP A 209 -29.73 -43.68 -23.14
CA ASP A 209 -30.35 -42.89 -24.22
C ASP A 209 -31.06 -41.67 -23.61
N ILE A 210 -30.32 -40.58 -23.55
CA ILE A 210 -30.67 -39.34 -22.88
C ILE A 210 -30.51 -38.18 -23.87
N ASP A 211 -31.36 -37.16 -23.76
CA ASP A 211 -31.20 -35.89 -24.47
C ASP A 211 -29.91 -35.16 -24.04
N THR A 212 -28.80 -35.44 -24.72
CA THR A 212 -27.48 -34.87 -24.41
C THR A 212 -27.49 -33.35 -24.40
N ASP A 213 -28.24 -32.73 -25.31
CA ASP A 213 -28.27 -31.28 -25.48
C ASP A 213 -28.96 -30.61 -24.29
N TYR A 214 -30.06 -31.19 -23.79
CA TYR A 214 -30.72 -30.73 -22.57
C TYR A 214 -29.80 -30.82 -21.35
N TRP A 215 -29.10 -31.94 -21.13
CA TRP A 215 -28.22 -32.09 -19.96
C TRP A 215 -26.94 -31.27 -20.06
N GLU A 216 -26.40 -31.07 -21.27
CA GLU A 216 -25.30 -30.13 -21.50
C GLU A 216 -25.72 -28.69 -21.19
N GLN A 217 -26.92 -28.30 -21.61
CA GLN A 217 -27.45 -26.97 -21.32
C GLN A 217 -27.73 -26.77 -19.82
N LEU A 218 -28.31 -27.79 -19.16
CA LEU A 218 -28.49 -27.80 -17.71
C LEU A 218 -27.15 -27.71 -16.97
N LEU A 219 -26.11 -28.38 -17.47
CA LEU A 219 -24.77 -28.29 -16.89
C LEU A 219 -24.17 -26.89 -17.07
N ARG A 220 -24.40 -26.23 -18.20
CA ARG A 220 -23.96 -24.85 -18.45
C ARG A 220 -24.68 -23.87 -17.52
N SER A 221 -26.01 -23.93 -17.44
CA SER A 221 -26.78 -23.06 -16.52
C SER A 221 -26.42 -23.33 -15.06
N LEU A 222 -26.20 -24.59 -14.68
CA LEU A 222 -25.75 -24.95 -13.33
C LEU A 222 -24.40 -24.33 -13.00
N ARG A 223 -23.42 -24.32 -13.92
CA ARG A 223 -22.13 -23.65 -13.69
C ARG A 223 -22.30 -22.16 -13.43
N VAL A 224 -23.22 -21.50 -14.14
CA VAL A 224 -23.55 -20.08 -13.92
C VAL A 224 -24.20 -19.88 -12.55
N TRP A 225 -25.19 -20.70 -12.19
CA TRP A 225 -25.83 -20.66 -10.88
C TRP A 225 -24.86 -20.96 -9.73
N LYS A 226 -23.93 -21.90 -9.90
CA LYS A 226 -22.86 -22.19 -8.94
C LYS A 226 -21.94 -20.98 -8.75
N ALA A 227 -21.57 -20.32 -9.85
CA ALA A 227 -20.79 -19.08 -9.81
C ALA A 227 -21.55 -17.94 -9.11
N ARG A 228 -22.85 -17.76 -9.39
CA ARG A 228 -23.71 -16.77 -8.71
C ARG A 228 -23.85 -17.05 -7.21
N ALA A 229 -24.10 -18.30 -6.83
CA ALA A 229 -24.20 -18.70 -5.43
C ALA A 229 -22.89 -18.46 -4.67
N LYS A 230 -21.74 -18.80 -5.28
CA LYS A 230 -20.42 -18.51 -4.70
C LYS A 230 -20.16 -17.01 -4.58
N LEU A 231 -20.52 -16.22 -5.59
CA LEU A 231 -20.38 -14.77 -5.59
C LEU A 231 -21.22 -14.14 -4.47
N ASN A 232 -22.46 -14.60 -4.28
CA ASN A 232 -23.33 -14.16 -3.20
C ASN A 232 -22.76 -14.53 -1.83
N GLN A 233 -22.25 -15.76 -1.65
CA GLN A 233 -21.60 -16.18 -0.41
C GLN A 233 -20.41 -15.28 -0.04
N VAL A 234 -19.56 -14.96 -1.02
CA VAL A 234 -18.41 -14.05 -0.84
C VAL A 234 -18.90 -12.64 -0.52
N TYR A 235 -19.95 -12.16 -1.19
CA TYR A 235 -20.52 -10.84 -0.95
C TYR A 235 -21.18 -10.72 0.43
N GLU A 236 -21.92 -11.73 0.89
CA GLU A 236 -22.49 -11.78 2.24
C GLU A 236 -21.40 -11.70 3.30
N ALA A 237 -20.30 -12.45 3.14
CA ALA A 237 -19.16 -12.37 4.05
C ALA A 237 -18.47 -10.98 4.06
N ILE A 238 -18.43 -10.30 2.91
CA ILE A 238 -17.95 -8.90 2.81
C ILE A 238 -18.88 -7.98 3.60
N GLN A 239 -20.19 -8.11 3.41
CA GLN A 239 -21.18 -7.28 4.09
C GLN A 239 -21.18 -7.51 5.60
N GLU A 240 -21.07 -8.76 6.05
CA GLU A 240 -20.93 -9.07 7.49
C GLU A 240 -19.69 -8.41 8.09
N THR A 241 -18.55 -8.47 7.39
CA THR A 241 -17.31 -7.82 7.83
C THR A 241 -17.48 -6.29 7.90
N ARG A 242 -18.10 -5.67 6.89
CA ARG A 242 -18.41 -4.23 6.90
C ARG A 242 -19.33 -3.84 8.05
N LEU A 243 -20.39 -4.62 8.28
CA LEU A 243 -21.34 -4.38 9.37
C LEU A 243 -20.67 -4.52 10.74
N ASN A 244 -19.75 -5.47 10.90
CA ASN A 244 -19.00 -5.61 12.15
C ASN A 244 -18.06 -4.42 12.39
N GLN A 245 -17.33 -3.97 11.36
CA GLN A 245 -16.50 -2.76 11.46
C GLN A 245 -17.33 -1.51 11.77
N LEU A 246 -18.52 -1.38 11.18
CA LEU A 246 -19.43 -0.28 11.48
C LEU A 246 -19.95 -0.33 12.93
N LYS A 247 -20.26 -1.54 13.45
CA LYS A 247 -20.67 -1.73 14.86
C LYS A 247 -19.57 -1.39 15.85
N GLU A 248 -18.31 -1.71 15.53
CA GLU A 248 -17.16 -1.38 16.38
C GLU A 248 -16.87 0.12 16.42
N ARG A 249 -17.15 0.84 15.34
CA ARG A 249 -16.96 2.29 15.22
C ARG A 249 -18.05 3.10 15.95
N ASP A 250 -19.28 2.60 16.00
CA ASP A 250 -20.45 3.24 16.61
C ASP A 250 -20.99 2.52 17.89
N PRO A 251 -20.18 2.23 18.94
CA PRO A 251 -20.69 1.59 20.16
C PRO A 251 -21.63 2.51 20.96
N THR A 252 -21.56 3.83 20.74
CA THR A 252 -22.36 4.85 21.42
C THR A 252 -23.79 4.97 20.86
N LYS A 253 -24.02 4.59 19.60
CA LYS A 253 -25.37 4.55 19.00
C LYS A 253 -26.18 3.34 19.47
N VAL A 254 -25.50 2.24 19.82
CA VAL A 254 -26.12 1.00 20.33
C VAL A 254 -26.69 1.17 21.75
N LYS A 255 -26.11 2.04 22.59
CA LYS A 255 -26.68 2.36 23.92
C LYS A 255 -27.80 3.41 23.88
N ALA A 256 -27.91 4.20 22.80
CA ALA A 256 -28.95 5.22 22.65
C ALA A 256 -30.21 4.69 21.92
N SER A 257 -30.12 3.55 21.24
CA SER A 257 -31.27 2.91 20.55
C SER A 257 -31.77 1.67 21.30
N GLY A 258 -32.01 1.81 22.60
CA GLY A 258 -32.81 0.87 23.38
C GLY A 258 -34.31 1.11 23.19
N GLN A 259 -34.82 0.98 21.96
CA GLN A 259 -36.24 0.80 21.68
C GLN A 259 -36.42 0.07 20.34
N PRO A 260 -37.24 -0.99 20.27
CA PRO A 260 -37.34 -1.83 19.09
C PRO A 260 -38.20 -1.12 18.05
N THR A 261 -37.63 -0.80 16.89
CA THR A 261 -38.43 -0.47 15.71
C THR A 261 -38.31 -1.62 14.71
N SER A 262 -39.48 -2.14 14.40
CA SER A 262 -39.78 -3.23 13.49
C SER A 262 -39.16 -3.04 12.11
N ALA A 263 -38.60 -4.12 11.57
CA ALA A 263 -38.26 -4.27 10.16
C ALA A 263 -39.47 -3.99 9.24
N PRO A 264 -39.25 -3.48 8.02
CA PRO A 264 -40.14 -3.75 6.91
C PRO A 264 -39.44 -4.52 5.79
N LYS A 265 -40.14 -5.57 5.34
CA LYS A 265 -39.89 -6.33 4.12
C LYS A 265 -40.22 -5.49 2.88
N VAL A 266 -39.57 -5.86 1.79
CA VAL A 266 -39.68 -5.35 0.42
C VAL A 266 -41.06 -5.62 -0.21
N ALA A 267 -41.63 -4.66 -0.94
CA ALA A 267 -42.47 -4.91 -2.12
C ALA A 267 -42.58 -3.68 -3.04
N PHE A 268 -42.61 -3.98 -4.33
CA PHE A 268 -42.51 -3.17 -5.54
C PHE A 268 -43.81 -2.39 -5.85
N GLY A 269 -43.72 -1.21 -6.48
CA GLY A 269 -44.80 -0.66 -7.31
C GLY A 269 -45.09 0.85 -7.25
N SER A 270 -44.60 1.56 -8.27
CA SER A 270 -45.29 2.63 -9.01
C SER A 270 -45.50 4.03 -8.38
N GLN A 271 -44.87 5.01 -9.05
CA GLN A 271 -45.13 6.46 -9.04
C GLN A 271 -46.60 6.83 -9.41
N PRO A 272 -47.13 8.05 -9.11
CA PRO A 272 -46.55 9.34 -9.53
C PRO A 272 -46.67 10.58 -8.60
N VAL A 273 -45.84 11.57 -8.95
CA VAL A 273 -45.77 13.00 -8.59
C VAL A 273 -47.11 13.75 -8.82
N PRO A 274 -47.41 14.89 -8.12
CA PRO A 274 -46.77 16.19 -8.44
C PRO A 274 -46.66 17.29 -7.35
N SER A 275 -45.78 18.27 -7.65
CA SER A 275 -45.79 19.73 -7.37
C SER A 275 -45.70 20.23 -5.91
N ALA A 276 -44.62 20.90 -5.47
CA ALA A 276 -44.10 22.27 -5.77
C ALA A 276 -44.57 23.34 -4.76
N SER A 277 -43.65 23.90 -3.98
CA SER A 277 -43.60 25.33 -3.59
C SER A 277 -42.27 25.69 -2.89
N GLU A 278 -41.71 26.81 -3.34
CA GLU A 278 -40.55 27.54 -2.83
C GLU A 278 -40.92 28.35 -1.57
N GLU A 279 -39.96 28.62 -0.67
CA GLU A 279 -39.70 29.97 -0.13
C GLU A 279 -38.41 30.02 0.73
N LYS A 280 -37.97 31.25 1.02
CA LYS A 280 -36.58 31.72 0.99
C LYS A 280 -36.27 32.58 2.24
N VAL A 281 -34.99 32.60 2.65
CA VAL A 281 -34.25 33.66 3.43
C VAL A 281 -34.27 33.69 4.98
N SER A 282 -33.06 33.86 5.52
CA SER A 282 -32.50 33.95 6.90
C SER A 282 -32.75 35.30 7.63
N PRO A 283 -31.99 35.77 8.69
CA PRO A 283 -31.08 35.14 9.69
C PRO A 283 -31.16 35.66 11.19
N ALA A 284 -30.45 34.93 12.10
CA ALA A 284 -29.70 35.36 13.33
C ALA A 284 -30.44 35.79 14.64
N PRO A 285 -29.80 35.84 15.85
CA PRO A 285 -28.54 35.23 16.39
C PRO A 285 -28.65 34.63 17.85
N VAL A 286 -27.50 34.28 18.45
CA VAL A 286 -27.13 34.03 19.89
C VAL A 286 -27.63 32.72 20.57
N SER A 287 -26.92 31.96 21.43
CA SER A 287 -25.56 32.00 22.01
C SER A 287 -25.25 30.67 22.77
N SER A 288 -23.95 30.35 22.87
CA SER A 288 -23.22 29.72 24.01
C SER A 288 -23.31 28.21 24.39
N SER A 289 -22.09 27.63 24.51
CA SER A 289 -21.61 26.55 25.41
C SER A 289 -21.88 25.10 24.97
N ARG A 290 -21.00 24.09 25.07
CA ARG A 290 -19.88 23.82 26.00
C ARG A 290 -18.97 22.70 25.44
N HIS A 291 -17.73 22.68 25.90
CA HIS A 291 -16.66 21.72 25.61
C HIS A 291 -16.97 20.26 25.99
N VAL A 292 -16.45 19.30 25.21
CA VAL A 292 -16.01 17.98 25.68
C VAL A 292 -14.72 17.60 24.98
N GLY A 293 -13.67 17.36 25.77
CA GLY A 293 -12.36 16.90 25.31
C GLY A 293 -12.31 15.38 25.14
N THR A 294 -11.40 14.91 24.28
CA THR A 294 -11.08 13.49 24.14
C THR A 294 -9.56 13.34 24.11
N SER A 295 -9.09 12.41 24.94
CA SER A 295 -7.72 12.12 25.36
C SER A 295 -6.84 11.54 24.25
N ALA A 296 -5.56 11.94 24.26
CA ALA A 296 -4.51 11.41 23.40
C ALA A 296 -4.02 10.03 23.92
N PRO A 297 -3.39 9.19 23.07
CA PRO A 297 -2.88 7.89 23.49
C PRO A 297 -1.72 8.01 24.50
N PRO A 298 -1.52 6.99 25.36
CA PRO A 298 -0.55 7.05 26.45
C PRO A 298 0.88 7.11 25.90
N GLY A 299 1.57 8.22 26.21
CA GLY A 299 2.97 8.48 25.81
C GLY A 299 3.23 9.84 25.18
N THR A 300 2.19 10.56 24.72
CA THR A 300 2.32 11.91 24.11
C THR A 300 1.77 13.05 24.96
N GLU A 301 1.05 12.75 26.05
CA GLU A 301 0.35 13.76 26.85
C GLU A 301 1.27 14.79 27.53
N ARG A 302 2.51 14.38 27.87
CA ARG A 302 3.47 15.25 28.56
C ARG A 302 4.08 16.34 27.66
N PHE A 303 3.84 16.29 26.35
CA PHE A 303 4.46 17.19 25.37
C PHE A 303 3.50 18.25 24.82
N SER A 304 2.29 18.34 25.39
CA SER A 304 1.26 19.32 25.01
C SER A 304 1.40 20.69 25.69
N GLN A 305 2.34 20.85 26.62
CA GLN A 305 2.53 22.08 27.39
C GLN A 305 3.84 22.78 27.03
N VAL A 306 3.82 23.53 25.92
CA VAL A 306 4.65 24.72 25.77
C VAL A 306 3.75 25.83 25.22
N ASP A 307 3.43 26.76 26.11
CA ASP A 307 2.84 28.09 25.97
C ASP A 307 1.89 28.41 24.80
N ASN A 308 0.66 28.72 25.22
CA ASN A 308 -0.49 29.16 24.46
C ASN A 308 -0.21 30.44 23.64
N VAL A 309 -0.02 30.30 22.32
CA VAL A 309 -0.02 31.43 21.38
C VAL A 309 -0.81 31.06 20.12
N ASP A 310 -2.10 31.43 20.13
CA ASP A 310 -2.95 31.72 18.96
C ASP A 310 -2.67 30.88 17.70
N PHE A 311 -3.03 29.60 17.77
CA PHE A 311 -2.82 28.63 16.69
C PHE A 311 -3.98 28.69 15.69
N SER A 312 -3.69 29.09 14.46
CA SER A 312 -4.66 28.97 13.37
C SER A 312 -5.13 27.50 13.23
N GLN A 313 -6.42 27.27 13.02
CA GLN A 313 -6.97 25.93 12.76
C GLN A 313 -6.25 25.24 11.59
N ALA A 314 -5.81 26.03 10.59
CA ALA A 314 -5.05 25.55 9.45
C ALA A 314 -3.69 24.97 9.86
N THR A 315 -2.94 25.63 10.76
CA THR A 315 -1.65 25.10 11.23
C THR A 315 -1.83 23.80 12.01
N LYS A 316 -2.90 23.71 12.82
CA LYS A 316 -3.20 22.51 13.60
C LYS A 316 -3.54 21.33 12.68
N ALA A 317 -4.40 21.52 11.69
CA ALA A 317 -4.78 20.47 10.75
C ALA A 317 -3.58 19.94 9.94
N LEU A 318 -2.67 20.83 9.49
CA LEU A 318 -1.47 20.41 8.75
C LEU A 318 -0.48 19.65 9.65
N TYR A 319 -0.34 20.08 10.90
CA TYR A 319 0.48 19.38 11.90
C TYR A 319 -0.08 18.00 12.22
N ASP A 320 -1.38 17.92 12.55
CA ASP A 320 -2.05 16.66 12.92
C ASP A 320 -1.99 15.65 11.76
N ARG A 321 -2.09 16.11 10.51
CA ARG A 321 -1.89 15.27 9.31
C ARG A 321 -0.48 14.70 9.21
N GLU A 322 0.55 15.49 9.54
CA GLU A 322 1.95 15.03 9.48
C GLU A 322 2.29 14.09 10.65
N VAL A 323 1.66 14.28 11.81
CA VAL A 323 1.70 13.34 12.94
C VAL A 323 1.01 12.04 12.59
N ALA A 324 -0.18 12.10 11.97
CA ALA A 324 -0.96 10.93 11.55
C ALA A 324 -0.24 10.07 10.50
N ARG A 325 0.73 10.62 9.76
CA ARG A 325 1.62 9.84 8.88
C ARG A 325 2.43 8.78 9.65
N GLY A 326 2.55 8.89 10.98
CA GLY A 326 3.31 7.96 11.81
C GLY A 326 4.81 8.14 11.66
N VAL A 327 5.57 7.69 12.66
CA VAL A 327 7.04 7.72 12.66
C VAL A 327 7.51 6.30 12.33
N ASP A 328 8.36 6.16 11.32
CA ASP A 328 8.93 4.86 10.91
C ASP A 328 9.92 4.34 11.96
N GLU A 329 10.22 3.04 11.99
CA GLU A 329 11.11 2.40 13.00
C GLU A 329 12.55 2.95 12.99
N ASN A 330 12.94 3.53 11.85
CA ASN A 330 14.23 4.18 11.63
C ASN A 330 14.16 5.70 11.75
N GLU A 331 13.04 6.25 12.20
CA GLU A 331 12.83 7.68 12.38
C GLU A 331 12.59 8.01 13.85
N GLU A 332 13.15 9.12 14.30
CA GLU A 332 12.90 9.65 15.64
C GLU A 332 12.46 11.11 15.53
N ILE A 333 11.57 11.54 16.42
CA ILE A 333 11.08 12.92 16.44
C ILE A 333 12.25 13.84 16.85
N PHE A 334 12.47 14.89 16.06
CA PHE A 334 13.60 15.79 16.24
C PHE A 334 13.14 17.19 16.66
N THR A 335 13.45 17.59 17.91
CA THR A 335 12.97 18.84 18.52
C THR A 335 14.06 19.76 19.05
N SER A 336 15.34 19.51 18.76
CA SER A 336 16.46 20.33 19.25
C SER A 336 16.56 21.66 18.49
N GLU A 337 15.64 22.59 18.79
CA GLU A 337 15.69 23.98 18.36
C GLU A 337 16.82 24.71 19.10
N GLU A 338 17.68 25.40 18.36
CA GLU A 338 18.74 26.25 18.90
C GLU A 338 18.28 27.71 18.89
N ALA A 339 18.61 28.47 19.93
CA ALA A 339 18.27 29.89 20.01
C ALA A 339 18.95 30.69 18.88
N VAL A 340 18.16 31.30 18.01
CA VAL A 340 18.68 32.20 16.97
C VAL A 340 18.89 33.59 17.60
N THR A 341 20.13 34.08 17.60
CA THR A 341 20.46 35.45 18.00
C THR A 341 20.00 36.44 16.92
N THR A 342 18.69 36.70 16.85
CA THR A 342 18.12 37.64 15.87
C THR A 342 17.74 38.95 16.56
N SER A 343 18.25 40.07 16.05
CA SER A 343 17.77 41.41 16.43
C SER A 343 16.30 41.58 16.02
N LYS A 344 15.52 42.39 16.76
CA LYS A 344 14.09 42.59 16.49
C LYS A 344 13.85 42.92 15.01
N PRO A 345 13.05 42.13 14.27
CA PRO A 345 12.85 42.38 12.85
C PRO A 345 12.09 43.68 12.62
N GLN A 346 12.46 44.45 11.58
CA GLN A 346 11.85 45.76 11.28
C GLN A 346 10.33 45.70 11.01
N TRP A 347 9.80 44.53 10.69
CA TRP A 347 8.36 44.32 10.46
C TRP A 347 7.57 44.03 11.74
N ALA A 348 8.24 43.80 12.88
CA ALA A 348 7.60 43.46 14.15
C ALA A 348 6.62 44.53 14.65
N ASP A 349 6.79 45.79 14.21
CA ASP A 349 5.89 46.88 14.53
C ASP A 349 4.54 46.79 13.77
N LYS A 350 4.53 46.11 12.62
CA LYS A 350 3.34 45.97 11.75
C LYS A 350 2.60 44.66 11.95
N TYR A 351 3.31 43.60 12.27
CA TYR A 351 2.76 42.25 12.42
C TYR A 351 3.29 41.62 13.69
N ARG A 352 2.41 40.93 14.42
CA ARG A 352 2.77 40.20 15.65
C ARG A 352 3.75 39.07 15.30
N PRO A 353 5.01 39.10 15.77
CA PRO A 353 5.96 38.02 15.52
C PRO A 353 5.47 36.69 16.11
N ARG A 354 5.63 35.61 15.35
CA ARG A 354 5.23 34.24 15.73
C ARG A 354 6.29 33.25 15.32
N LYS A 355 6.53 32.22 16.14
CA LYS A 355 7.37 31.09 15.74
C LYS A 355 6.57 30.13 14.85
N PRO A 356 7.13 29.64 13.73
CA PRO A 356 6.49 28.61 12.93
C PRO A 356 6.41 27.29 13.70
N ARG A 357 5.36 26.52 13.46
CA ARG A 357 5.29 25.13 13.96
C ARG A 357 6.14 24.25 13.07
N TYR A 358 6.65 23.14 13.62
CA TYR A 358 7.40 22.17 12.84
C TYR A 358 7.14 20.75 13.35
N PHE A 359 7.31 19.77 12.47
CA PHE A 359 7.32 18.35 12.80
C PHE A 359 8.49 17.69 12.10
N ASN A 360 9.66 17.76 12.75
CA ASN A 360 10.90 17.28 12.17
C ASN A 360 11.20 15.86 12.63
N ARG A 361 11.89 15.11 11.78
CA ARG A 361 12.34 13.74 12.06
C ARG A 361 13.82 13.59 11.74
N VAL A 362 14.52 12.82 12.56
CA VAL A 362 15.89 12.39 12.29
C VAL A 362 15.85 10.93 11.83
N GLN A 363 16.53 10.63 10.72
CA GLN A 363 16.63 9.26 10.22
C GLN A 363 17.85 8.60 10.83
N MET A 364 17.62 7.58 11.65
CA MET A 364 18.63 6.80 12.34
C MET A 364 18.81 5.46 11.63
N GLY A 365 20.04 5.01 11.45
CA GLY A 365 20.26 3.69 10.84
C GLY A 365 21.66 3.15 11.03
N TYR A 366 21.84 1.89 10.66
CA TYR A 366 23.10 1.19 10.79
C TYR A 366 24.04 1.52 9.63
N ASP A 367 25.29 1.86 9.95
CA ASP A 367 26.36 2.01 8.96
C ASP A 367 27.24 0.75 8.95
N TRP A 368 26.99 -0.15 8.00
CA TRP A 368 27.77 -1.39 7.83
C TRP A 368 29.09 -1.13 7.09
N ASN A 369 29.94 -0.28 7.65
CA ASN A 369 31.29 -0.06 7.15
C ASN A 369 32.20 -1.28 7.40
N LYS A 370 33.40 -1.30 6.80
CA LYS A 370 34.34 -2.44 6.89
C LYS A 370 34.74 -2.79 8.33
N TYR A 371 34.79 -1.79 9.22
CA TYR A 371 35.10 -2.00 10.63
C TYR A 371 33.89 -2.59 11.38
N ASN A 372 32.69 -2.08 11.12
CA ASN A 372 31.47 -2.58 11.75
C ASN A 372 31.14 -4.00 11.31
N GLN A 373 31.41 -4.35 10.04
CA GLN A 373 31.26 -5.72 9.53
C GLN A 373 32.15 -6.75 10.25
N THR A 374 33.22 -6.33 10.95
CA THR A 374 34.09 -7.26 11.69
C THR A 374 33.77 -7.33 13.19
N HIS A 375 32.99 -6.40 13.73
CA HIS A 375 32.70 -6.28 15.17
C HIS A 375 31.23 -6.47 15.52
N TYR A 376 30.34 -6.34 14.54
CA TYR A 376 28.89 -6.45 14.71
C TYR A 376 28.32 -7.47 13.73
N ASP A 377 27.21 -8.08 14.11
CA ASP A 377 26.47 -9.05 13.31
C ASP A 377 24.98 -8.68 13.29
N HIS A 378 24.16 -9.47 12.58
CA HIS A 378 22.73 -9.17 12.46
C HIS A 378 22.01 -9.20 13.82
N ASP A 379 22.51 -10.01 14.77
CA ASP A 379 21.91 -10.19 16.08
C ASP A 379 22.39 -9.12 17.08
N ASN A 380 23.59 -8.56 16.88
CA ASN A 380 24.16 -7.44 17.63
C ASN A 380 24.60 -6.35 16.64
N PRO A 381 23.65 -5.57 16.09
CA PRO A 381 23.97 -4.56 15.09
C PRO A 381 24.81 -3.42 15.68
N PRO A 382 25.54 -2.67 14.85
CA PRO A 382 26.30 -1.51 15.29
C PRO A 382 25.36 -0.44 15.90
N PRO A 383 25.89 0.51 16.68
CA PRO A 383 25.10 1.67 17.10
C PRO A 383 24.47 2.40 15.91
N LYS A 384 23.21 2.84 16.06
CA LYS A 384 22.53 3.65 15.04
C LYS A 384 23.22 5.01 14.92
N VAL A 385 23.47 5.45 13.69
CA VAL A 385 24.02 6.77 13.37
C VAL A 385 23.02 7.59 12.57
N VAL A 386 23.15 8.91 12.60
CA VAL A 386 22.29 9.80 11.80
C VAL A 386 22.58 9.61 10.31
N GLN A 387 21.56 9.19 9.56
CA GLN A 387 21.63 9.02 8.11
C GLN A 387 21.00 10.19 7.35
N GLY A 388 20.17 11.00 7.99
CA GLY A 388 19.50 12.12 7.34
C GLY A 388 18.51 12.85 8.24
N TYR A 389 17.90 13.90 7.71
CA TYR A 389 16.89 14.69 8.39
C TYR A 389 15.70 14.96 7.48
N LYS A 390 14.51 15.04 8.09
CA LYS A 390 13.26 15.44 7.46
C LYS A 390 12.68 16.61 8.23
N PHE A 391 12.80 17.81 7.67
CA PHE A 391 12.19 19.03 8.20
C PHE A 391 10.84 19.26 7.53
N ASN A 392 9.80 19.42 8.34
CA ASN A 392 8.49 19.89 7.90
C ASN A 392 8.11 21.10 8.74
N ILE A 393 8.18 22.29 8.15
CA ILE A 393 7.96 23.56 8.87
C ILE A 393 6.75 24.26 8.29
N PHE A 394 5.81 24.64 9.16
CA PHE A 394 4.49 25.14 8.82
C PHE A 394 4.44 26.66 8.86
N TYR A 395 4.17 27.26 7.70
CA TYR A 395 3.99 28.68 7.43
C TYR A 395 2.63 29.01 6.75
N PRO A 396 1.47 28.60 7.30
CA PRO A 396 0.17 28.80 6.64
C PRO A 396 -0.26 30.26 6.50
N GLU A 397 0.21 31.15 7.39
CA GLU A 397 -0.17 32.57 7.45
C GLU A 397 0.93 33.49 6.87
N LEU A 398 1.76 32.97 5.97
CA LEU A 398 2.79 33.79 5.34
C LEU A 398 2.12 34.92 4.52
N ILE A 399 2.50 36.17 4.79
CA ILE A 399 1.86 37.34 4.17
C ILE A 399 2.16 37.36 2.68
N ASP A 400 3.44 37.24 2.34
CA ASP A 400 3.90 37.16 0.96
C ASP A 400 4.05 35.69 0.55
N LYS A 401 2.95 35.09 0.09
CA LYS A 401 2.94 33.70 -0.40
C LYS A 401 3.78 33.49 -1.67
N THR A 402 4.19 34.56 -2.35
CA THR A 402 5.02 34.46 -3.57
C THR A 402 6.48 34.17 -3.26
N LYS A 403 6.94 34.52 -2.05
CA LYS A 403 8.32 34.27 -1.61
C LYS A 403 8.36 33.03 -0.72
N ALA A 404 8.96 31.97 -1.23
CA ALA A 404 9.16 30.75 -0.47
C ALA A 404 10.16 30.98 0.70
N PRO A 405 9.90 30.41 1.89
CA PRO A 405 10.87 30.34 2.97
C PRO A 405 12.17 29.66 2.50
N THR A 406 13.31 30.13 2.99
CA THR A 406 14.63 29.62 2.60
C THR A 406 15.41 29.13 3.82
N PHE A 407 16.48 28.37 3.61
CA PHE A 407 17.35 27.92 4.69
C PHE A 407 18.81 28.26 4.40
N LYS A 408 19.60 28.41 5.46
CA LYS A 408 21.05 28.62 5.42
C LYS A 408 21.75 27.74 6.43
N ILE A 409 22.88 27.18 6.04
CA ILE A 409 23.75 26.41 6.94
C ILE A 409 24.81 27.36 7.47
N ILE A 410 24.82 27.53 8.80
CA ILE A 410 25.78 28.33 9.54
C ILE A 410 26.72 27.34 10.24
N ARG A 411 27.98 27.34 9.83
CA ARG A 411 29.03 26.55 10.48
C ARG A 411 29.66 27.38 11.59
N GLU A 412 29.65 26.85 12.80
CA GLU A 412 30.32 27.47 13.94
C GLU A 412 31.82 27.58 13.64
N HIS A 413 32.45 28.67 14.07
CA HIS A 413 33.86 29.02 13.84
C HIS A 413 34.27 29.38 12.39
N GLY A 414 33.33 29.70 11.49
CA GLY A 414 33.65 30.23 10.15
C GLY A 414 34.25 29.20 9.19
N ARG A 415 34.04 27.92 9.48
CA ARG A 415 34.55 26.78 8.69
C ARG A 415 34.00 26.77 7.28
N ARG A 416 34.85 26.40 6.31
CA ARG A 416 34.39 26.17 4.94
C ARG A 416 33.74 24.80 4.81
N ARG A 417 32.91 24.64 3.78
CA ARG A 417 32.30 23.35 3.44
C ARG A 417 33.39 22.29 3.25
N GLY A 418 33.38 21.26 4.09
CA GLY A 418 34.34 20.15 4.04
C GLY A 418 35.54 20.27 5.00
N GLU A 419 35.64 21.36 5.77
CA GLU A 419 36.64 21.49 6.84
C GLU A 419 36.04 21.03 8.19
N SER A 420 36.62 19.97 8.76
CA SER A 420 36.25 19.46 10.08
C SER A 420 37.28 19.87 11.14
N PHE A 421 36.83 20.51 12.21
CA PHE A 421 37.65 20.79 13.41
C PHE A 421 37.29 19.90 14.61
N ALA A 422 36.33 18.97 14.44
CA ALA A 422 35.98 17.99 15.45
C ALA A 422 37.16 17.05 15.75
N ALA A 423 37.35 16.72 17.02
CA ALA A 423 38.34 15.72 17.42
C ALA A 423 37.98 14.35 16.80
N ALA A 424 38.99 13.51 16.57
CA ALA A 424 38.77 12.18 15.98
C ALA A 424 37.78 11.36 16.83
N GLY A 425 36.55 11.20 16.32
CA GLY A 425 35.46 10.46 16.99
C GLY A 425 34.24 11.31 17.36
N GLU A 426 34.31 12.63 17.29
CA GLU A 426 33.15 13.51 17.51
C GLU A 426 32.45 13.84 16.19
N GLU A 427 31.11 13.85 16.20
CA GLU A 427 30.32 14.22 15.04
C GLU A 427 30.38 15.73 14.84
N ASP A 428 30.83 16.14 13.67
CA ASP A 428 30.87 17.54 13.29
C ASP A 428 29.43 18.09 13.15
N THR A 429 29.09 19.19 13.81
CA THR A 429 27.73 19.77 13.79
C THR A 429 27.71 21.19 13.25
N CYS A 430 26.58 21.57 12.66
CA CYS A 430 26.31 22.91 12.14
C CYS A 430 24.85 23.32 12.41
N LEU A 431 24.56 24.62 12.32
CA LEU A 431 23.22 25.16 12.50
C LEU A 431 22.54 25.34 11.15
N ILE A 432 21.40 24.69 10.94
CA ILE A 432 20.51 24.99 9.81
C ILE A 432 19.47 26.00 10.25
N ARG A 433 19.57 27.23 9.73
CA ARG A 433 18.63 28.33 10.00
C ARG A 433 17.60 28.42 8.89
N PHE A 434 16.33 28.29 9.24
CA PHE A 434 15.20 28.55 8.37
C PHE A 434 14.75 30.00 8.53
N MET A 435 14.67 30.70 7.40
CA MET A 435 14.26 32.09 7.34
C MET A 435 12.97 32.18 6.54
N ALA A 436 11.99 32.83 7.16
CA ALA A 436 10.70 33.10 6.54
C ALA A 436 10.49 34.62 6.42
N GLY A 437 9.43 35.00 5.71
CA GLY A 437 8.94 36.36 5.73
C GLY A 437 8.03 36.63 6.94
N PRO A 438 7.57 37.88 7.11
CA PRO A 438 6.57 38.22 8.13
C PRO A 438 5.31 37.33 8.00
N PRO A 439 4.66 36.92 9.11
CA PRO A 439 4.94 37.29 10.51
C PRO A 439 5.85 36.29 11.25
N TYR A 440 6.56 35.42 10.53
CA TYR A 440 7.30 34.32 11.15
C TYR A 440 8.72 34.71 11.54
N GLU A 441 9.11 34.30 12.75
CA GLU A 441 10.50 34.36 13.22
C GLU A 441 11.33 33.22 12.62
N ASP A 442 12.63 33.48 12.47
CA ASP A 442 13.58 32.48 12.02
C ASP A 442 13.80 31.43 13.11
N ILE A 443 13.87 30.17 12.71
CA ILE A 443 14.18 29.04 13.60
C ILE A 443 15.44 28.32 13.14
N ALA A 444 16.21 27.76 14.07
CA ALA A 444 17.41 27.01 13.73
C ALA A 444 17.49 25.67 14.46
N PHE A 445 18.16 24.71 13.85
CA PHE A 445 18.40 23.39 14.43
C PHE A 445 19.87 23.01 14.29
N ARG A 446 20.41 22.32 15.29
CA ARG A 446 21.76 21.73 15.22
C ARG A 446 21.71 20.37 14.51
N ILE A 447 22.39 20.25 13.38
CA ILE A 447 22.45 19.02 12.56
C ILE A 447 23.90 18.58 12.34
N VAL A 448 24.10 17.31 12.01
CA VAL A 448 25.41 16.80 11.58
C VAL A 448 25.83 17.46 10.25
N ASP A 449 27.07 17.97 10.19
CA ASP A 449 27.66 18.59 9.01
C ASP A 449 28.33 17.53 8.11
N ARG A 450 27.49 16.83 7.34
CA ARG A 450 27.92 15.86 6.32
C ARG A 450 27.42 16.25 4.94
N GLU A 451 28.09 15.77 3.90
CA GLU A 451 27.61 15.98 2.52
C GLU A 451 26.24 15.35 2.31
N TRP A 452 25.33 16.10 1.70
CA TRP A 452 23.99 15.62 1.36
C TRP A 452 24.01 14.84 0.04
N ASP A 453 23.18 13.79 -0.04
CA ASP A 453 22.88 13.09 -1.27
C ASP A 453 21.76 13.84 -2.02
N TYR A 454 22.11 14.52 -3.11
CA TYR A 454 21.17 15.25 -3.98
C TYR A 454 20.53 14.35 -5.06
N SER A 455 20.71 13.04 -4.97
CA SER A 455 20.11 12.08 -5.90
C SER A 455 18.59 12.12 -5.84
N ALA A 456 17.94 12.08 -7.01
CA ALA A 456 16.48 12.01 -7.13
C ALA A 456 15.91 10.58 -6.97
N LYS A 457 16.67 9.65 -6.38
CA LYS A 457 16.21 8.26 -6.19
C LYS A 457 15.03 8.23 -5.22
N LYS A 458 13.97 7.49 -5.59
CA LYS A 458 12.67 7.40 -4.90
C LYS A 458 12.78 7.16 -3.38
N ASP A 459 13.76 6.37 -2.92
CA ASP A 459 13.93 6.01 -1.51
C ASP A 459 15.01 6.80 -0.75
N ARG A 460 15.81 7.63 -1.45
CA ARG A 460 16.91 8.45 -0.88
C ARG A 460 16.82 9.93 -1.26
N GLY A 461 15.65 10.33 -1.75
CA GLY A 461 15.49 11.56 -2.52
C GLY A 461 15.72 12.81 -1.69
N PHE A 462 16.57 13.70 -2.19
CA PHE A 462 16.59 15.09 -1.74
C PHE A 462 15.27 15.78 -2.15
N LYS A 463 14.60 16.40 -1.18
CA LYS A 463 13.37 17.16 -1.41
C LYS A 463 13.50 18.52 -0.77
N SER A 464 13.27 19.57 -1.55
CA SER A 464 13.14 20.95 -1.07
C SER A 464 11.98 21.61 -1.80
N SER A 465 10.83 21.73 -1.13
CA SER A 465 9.60 22.28 -1.72
C SER A 465 8.80 23.06 -0.70
N PHE A 466 8.16 24.14 -1.14
CA PHE A 466 7.18 24.90 -0.36
C PHE A 466 5.82 24.82 -1.06
N ASP A 467 4.88 24.08 -0.48
CA ASP A 467 3.51 23.94 -0.99
C ASP A 467 2.50 24.05 0.14
N LYS A 468 1.35 24.69 -0.11
CA LYS A 468 0.23 24.82 0.83
C LYS A 468 0.63 25.29 2.24
N GLY A 469 1.63 26.18 2.33
CA GLY A 469 2.13 26.69 3.60
C GLY A 469 3.00 25.70 4.38
N ILE A 470 3.55 24.67 3.74
CA ILE A 470 4.50 23.72 4.35
C ILE A 470 5.82 23.79 3.58
N LEU A 471 6.89 24.12 4.30
CA LEU A 471 8.25 23.93 3.83
C LEU A 471 8.69 22.50 4.16
N GLN A 472 8.97 21.71 3.12
CA GLN A 472 9.49 20.36 3.23
C GLN A 472 10.95 20.36 2.78
N LEU A 473 11.87 20.06 3.70
CA LEU A 473 13.29 19.86 3.41
C LEU A 473 13.71 18.48 3.93
N HIS A 474 13.80 17.51 3.03
CA HIS A 474 14.19 16.13 3.35
C HIS A 474 15.50 15.81 2.64
N PHE A 475 16.47 15.26 3.38
CA PHE A 475 17.75 14.86 2.80
C PHE A 475 18.38 13.73 3.59
N GLN A 476 19.20 12.94 2.90
CA GLN A 476 20.08 11.95 3.50
C GLN A 476 21.54 12.35 3.28
N PHE A 477 22.42 11.85 4.12
CA PHE A 477 23.85 12.00 3.96
C PHE A 477 24.39 11.02 2.92
N LYS A 478 25.34 11.51 2.13
CA LYS A 478 26.03 10.72 1.11
C LYS A 478 26.88 9.65 1.78
N LYS A 479 26.68 8.40 1.35
CA LYS A 479 27.51 7.28 1.81
C LYS A 479 28.91 7.39 1.22
N ILE A 480 29.91 7.47 2.09
CA ILE A 480 31.32 7.47 1.67
C ILE A 480 31.76 6.02 1.54
N TYR A 481 32.03 5.57 0.31
CA TYR A 481 32.59 4.25 0.04
C TYR A 481 34.11 4.35 0.01
N TYR A 482 34.78 3.76 1.01
CA TYR A 482 36.22 3.55 0.96
C TYR A 482 36.54 2.52 -0.14
N ARG A 483 37.11 2.97 -1.25
CA ARG A 483 37.73 2.09 -2.24
C ARG A 483 39.12 1.74 -1.73
N LYS A 484 39.41 0.44 -1.66
CA LYS A 484 40.69 -0.10 -1.20
C LYS A 484 41.75 -0.02 -2.28
#